data_AF-A0A453P065-F1
#
_entry.id   AF-A0A453P065-F1
#
_cell.length_a   1.000
_cell.length_b   1.000
_cell.length_c   1.000
_cell.angle_alpha   90.00
_cell.angle_beta   90.00
_cell.angle_gamma   90.00
#
_symmetry.space_group_name_H-M   'P 1'
#
loop_
_entity.id
_entity.type
_entity.pdbx_description
1 polymer ?
#
loop_
_entity_poly.entity_id
_entity_poly.type
_entity_poly.pdbx_seq_one_letter_code
_entity_poly.pdbx_strand_id
1 'polypeptide(L)'
;VSSPSSGRISTSSLSDLKDLELSSESGCLSIVVLGASGDLAKKKTFPALFNLFQQGFIQSGEVHIFGYARSDISDEGLRERIRGYLKGASDEHLSQFLQLIKYVSGSYDNGAGFELLNKTISENETSENNQPGNSRRLFYLALPPSVYPSVCKMIRSYCMTPSSHTGWTRVIVEKPFGKDLDSAEELSAQLGELFDEEQLYRIDHYLGKELVQNLLVLRFANRFFLPLWNRDNIDNVQIVFREDFGTDGRGGYFDQYGYVVNLTFPRKFLC
;
A
#
# COMPACT_ATOMS: atom_id res chain seq x y z
N VAL A 1 -48.73 35.53 28.56
CA VAL A 1 -48.34 34.89 27.28
C VAL A 1 -47.06 35.56 26.83
N SER A 2 -45.91 34.97 27.15
CA SER A 2 -44.59 35.61 27.09
C SER A 2 -43.67 34.92 26.08
N SER A 3 -43.35 35.68 25.01
CA SER A 3 -42.07 35.83 24.27
C SER A 3 -41.31 34.63 23.66
N PRO A 4 -40.59 34.85 22.52
CA PRO A 4 -39.94 33.83 21.71
C PRO A 4 -38.44 33.63 22.09
N SER A 5 -37.90 32.42 21.91
CA SER A 5 -36.47 32.14 22.03
C SER A 5 -35.82 31.85 20.67
N SER A 6 -34.89 32.74 20.31
CA SER A 6 -33.96 32.62 19.19
C SER A 6 -32.89 31.56 19.51
N GLY A 7 -32.94 30.40 18.85
CA GLY A 7 -31.86 29.40 18.87
C GLY A 7 -30.74 29.79 17.92
N ARG A 8 -29.62 30.29 18.46
CA ARG A 8 -28.35 30.47 17.73
C ARG A 8 -27.82 29.10 17.32
N ILE A 9 -27.62 28.87 16.02
CA ILE A 9 -26.82 27.76 15.53
C ILE A 9 -25.36 28.08 15.88
N SER A 10 -24.78 27.28 16.78
CA SER A 10 -23.39 27.39 17.19
C SER A 10 -22.47 27.14 16.01
N THR A 11 -21.55 28.05 15.76
CA THR A 11 -20.47 28.00 14.77
C THR A 11 -19.36 27.00 15.16
N SER A 12 -19.74 25.82 15.66
CA SER A 12 -18.82 24.80 16.17
C SER A 12 -18.40 23.75 15.14
N SER A 13 -18.78 23.88 13.86
CA SER A 13 -18.54 22.85 12.85
C SER A 13 -17.32 23.09 11.93
N LEU A 14 -16.55 24.15 12.17
CA LEU A 14 -15.34 24.46 11.40
C LEU A 14 -14.04 24.14 12.14
N SER A 15 -14.10 23.97 13.47
CA SER A 15 -13.03 23.39 14.28
C SER A 15 -12.92 21.88 14.04
N ASP A 16 -14.06 21.19 13.99
CA ASP A 16 -14.11 19.73 13.89
C ASP A 16 -13.61 19.21 12.53
N LEU A 17 -13.61 20.06 11.49
CA LEU A 17 -13.03 19.75 10.17
C LEU A 17 -11.51 20.00 10.10
N LYS A 18 -10.96 20.77 11.05
CA LYS A 18 -9.51 20.90 11.24
C LYS A 18 -8.93 19.77 12.08
N ASP A 19 -9.74 19.10 12.91
CA ASP A 19 -9.31 17.91 13.66
C ASP A 19 -9.21 16.64 12.79
N LEU A 20 -9.53 16.75 11.49
CA LEU A 20 -9.13 15.81 10.42
C LEU A 20 -7.75 16.18 9.81
N GLU A 21 -7.03 17.14 10.41
CA GLU A 21 -5.57 17.19 10.33
C GLU A 21 -5.06 15.78 10.57
N LEU A 22 -4.24 15.28 9.64
CA LEU A 22 -3.49 14.03 9.79
C LEU A 22 -3.11 13.90 11.26
N SER A 23 -3.78 13.01 11.99
CA SER A 23 -3.34 12.65 13.32
C SER A 23 -1.87 12.34 13.13
N SER A 24 -0.99 13.17 13.70
CA SER A 24 0.44 13.04 13.49
C SER A 24 0.81 11.72 14.12
N GLU A 25 0.71 10.65 13.32
CA GLU A 25 0.97 9.29 13.72
C GLU A 25 2.44 9.29 14.13
N SER A 26 2.66 9.46 15.42
CA SER A 26 3.97 9.75 15.99
C SER A 26 4.64 8.42 16.27
N GLY A 27 5.82 8.19 15.70
CA GLY A 27 6.61 6.97 15.94
C GLY A 27 7.19 6.38 14.67
N CYS A 28 7.95 5.30 14.83
CA CYS A 28 8.69 4.65 13.75
C CYS A 28 7.75 3.97 12.73
N LEU A 29 8.05 4.09 11.44
CA LEU A 29 7.39 3.39 10.34
C LEU A 29 8.36 2.42 9.66
N SER A 30 8.09 1.13 9.80
CA SER A 30 8.82 0.05 9.15
C SER A 30 8.08 -0.37 7.87
N ILE A 31 8.64 -0.06 6.71
CA ILE A 31 8.12 -0.48 5.40
C ILE A 31 8.86 -1.73 4.93
N VAL A 32 8.17 -2.86 4.87
CA VAL A 32 8.72 -4.15 4.49
C VAL A 32 8.30 -4.51 3.07
N VAL A 33 9.24 -4.57 2.14
CA VAL A 33 9.02 -4.99 0.75
C VAL A 33 9.35 -6.47 0.62
N LEU A 34 8.33 -7.33 0.66
CA LEU A 34 8.50 -8.75 0.39
C LEU A 34 8.61 -8.99 -1.11
N GLY A 35 9.57 -9.82 -1.53
CA GLY A 35 9.92 -9.97 -2.94
C GLY A 35 10.84 -8.86 -3.44
N ALA A 36 11.64 -8.26 -2.56
CA ALA A 36 12.52 -7.13 -2.88
C ALA A 36 13.51 -7.40 -4.03
N SER A 37 13.89 -8.67 -4.27
CA SER A 37 14.76 -9.05 -5.39
C SER A 37 14.03 -9.15 -6.74
N GLY A 38 12.70 -9.04 -6.76
CA GLY A 38 11.86 -9.19 -7.94
C GLY A 38 11.79 -7.95 -8.85
N ASP A 39 11.22 -8.13 -10.04
CA ASP A 39 11.11 -7.06 -11.04
C ASP A 39 10.17 -5.93 -10.62
N LEU A 40 9.03 -6.25 -9.99
CA LEU A 40 8.06 -5.24 -9.54
C LEU A 40 8.70 -4.30 -8.51
N ALA A 41 9.43 -4.88 -7.54
CA ALA A 41 10.08 -4.12 -6.48
C ALA A 41 11.08 -3.10 -7.03
N LYS A 42 12.03 -3.53 -7.87
CA LYS A 42 13.08 -2.64 -8.40
C LYS A 42 12.56 -1.63 -9.43
N LYS A 43 11.54 -1.97 -10.23
CA LYS A 43 11.02 -1.10 -11.31
C LYS A 43 9.92 -0.14 -10.85
N LYS A 44 9.19 -0.46 -9.78
CA LYS A 44 8.01 0.30 -9.34
C LYS A 44 8.05 0.65 -7.85
N THR A 45 8.18 -0.34 -6.96
CA THR A 45 8.05 -0.11 -5.51
C THR A 45 9.15 0.78 -4.95
N PHE A 46 10.43 0.45 -5.16
CA PHE A 46 11.54 1.26 -4.66
C PHE A 46 11.61 2.65 -5.32
N PRO A 47 11.41 2.80 -6.64
CA PRO A 47 11.30 4.12 -7.26
C PRO A 47 10.14 4.96 -6.69
N ALA A 48 8.98 4.36 -6.39
CA ALA A 48 7.87 5.07 -5.77
C ALA A 48 8.21 5.55 -4.34
N LEU A 49 8.83 4.69 -3.53
CA LEU A 49 9.32 5.07 -2.20
C LEU A 49 10.38 6.18 -2.28
N PHE A 50 11.26 6.12 -3.28
CA PHE A 50 12.25 7.17 -3.49
C PHE A 50 11.61 8.51 -3.86
N ASN A 51 10.60 8.50 -4.74
CA ASN A 51 9.85 9.73 -5.05
C ASN A 51 9.18 10.33 -3.81
N LEU A 52 8.61 9.50 -2.93
CA LEU A 52 8.04 9.95 -1.65
C LEU A 52 9.11 10.55 -0.73
N PHE A 53 10.30 9.95 -0.71
CA PHE A 53 11.46 10.50 0.01
C PHE A 53 11.89 11.85 -0.54
N GLN A 54 12.00 12.00 -1.87
CA GLN A 54 12.34 13.28 -2.51
C GLN A 54 11.32 14.39 -2.23
N GLN A 55 10.05 14.03 -2.04
CA GLN A 55 8.97 14.96 -1.70
C GLN A 55 8.90 15.30 -0.21
N GLY A 56 9.74 14.67 0.64
CA GLY A 56 9.78 14.91 2.07
C GLY A 56 8.70 14.15 2.88
N PHE A 57 7.97 13.23 2.26
CA PHE A 57 6.99 12.38 2.96
C PHE A 57 7.63 11.23 3.74
N ILE A 58 8.87 10.86 3.38
CA ILE A 58 9.67 9.87 4.11
C ILE A 58 10.81 10.63 4.78
N GLN A 59 10.78 10.68 6.11
CA GLN A 59 11.81 11.32 6.92
C GLN A 59 12.80 10.26 7.42
N SER A 60 14.10 10.53 7.27
CA SER A 60 15.17 9.54 7.48
C SER A 60 15.32 9.05 8.93
N GLY A 61 14.76 9.76 9.91
CA GLY A 61 14.81 9.38 11.34
C GLY A 61 13.54 8.69 11.87
N GLU A 62 12.52 8.55 11.03
CA GLU A 62 11.25 7.91 11.43
C GLU A 62 10.93 6.68 10.58
N VAL A 63 11.47 6.58 9.36
CA VAL A 63 11.13 5.52 8.41
C VAL A 63 12.31 4.61 8.14
N HIS A 64 12.07 3.30 8.28
CA HIS A 64 13.02 2.26 7.91
C HIS A 64 12.43 1.36 6.83
N ILE A 65 13.25 0.98 5.84
CA ILE A 65 12.80 0.17 4.71
C ILE A 65 13.54 -1.17 4.76
N PHE A 66 12.78 -2.27 4.73
CA PHE A 66 13.31 -3.62 4.80
C PHE A 66 12.95 -4.39 3.54
N GLY A 67 13.93 -4.83 2.77
CA GLY A 67 13.73 -5.79 1.70
C GLY A 67 13.75 -7.22 2.24
N TYR A 68 12.81 -8.06 1.83
CA TYR A 68 12.80 -9.48 2.20
C TYR A 68 12.64 -10.38 0.98
N ALA A 69 13.58 -11.31 0.75
CA ALA A 69 13.42 -12.33 -0.30
C ALA A 69 14.27 -13.58 -0.06
N ARG A 70 14.03 -14.62 -0.86
CA ARG A 70 14.78 -15.89 -0.81
C ARG A 70 16.23 -15.78 -1.26
N SER A 71 16.56 -14.77 -2.04
CA SER A 71 17.90 -14.61 -2.60
C SER A 71 18.89 -14.25 -1.49
N ASP A 72 19.99 -14.97 -1.40
CA ASP A 72 21.08 -14.63 -0.49
C ASP A 72 21.92 -13.51 -1.12
N ILE A 73 21.58 -12.27 -0.77
CA ILE A 73 22.29 -11.06 -1.21
C ILE A 73 22.52 -10.17 0.02
N SER A 74 23.59 -9.37 -0.01
CA SER A 74 23.83 -8.35 1.02
C SER A 74 22.96 -7.12 0.82
N ASP A 75 22.90 -6.27 1.85
CA ASP A 75 22.30 -4.94 1.80
C ASP A 75 22.84 -4.13 0.60
N GLU A 76 24.17 -4.13 0.42
CA GLU A 76 24.87 -3.47 -0.68
C GLU A 76 24.49 -4.07 -2.03
N GLY A 77 24.30 -5.39 -2.09
CA GLY A 77 23.84 -6.09 -3.27
C GLY A 77 22.44 -5.67 -3.70
N LEU A 78 21.52 -5.45 -2.75
CA LEU A 78 20.20 -4.89 -3.05
C LEU A 78 20.30 -3.43 -3.50
N ARG A 79 21.05 -2.60 -2.74
CA ARG A 79 21.24 -1.16 -3.03
C ARG A 79 21.75 -0.94 -4.45
N GLU A 80 22.74 -1.72 -4.89
CA GLU A 80 23.29 -1.63 -6.25
C GLU A 80 22.25 -2.01 -7.32
N ARG A 81 21.46 -3.07 -7.08
CA ARG A 81 20.41 -3.51 -8.02
C ARG A 81 19.31 -2.47 -8.21
N ILE A 82 18.96 -1.72 -7.16
CA ILE A 82 17.92 -0.70 -7.24
C ILE A 82 18.48 0.64 -7.73
N ARG A 83 19.76 0.95 -7.50
CA ARG A 83 20.40 2.24 -7.85
C ARG A 83 20.09 2.69 -9.28
N GLY A 84 20.20 1.80 -10.26
CA GLY A 84 19.95 2.12 -11.67
C GLY A 84 18.49 2.47 -12.02
N TYR A 85 17.54 2.16 -11.15
CA TYR A 85 16.12 2.48 -11.33
C TYR A 85 15.68 3.75 -10.59
N LEU A 86 16.50 4.24 -9.66
CA LEU A 86 16.26 5.46 -8.90
C LEU A 86 16.83 6.65 -9.70
N LYS A 87 15.96 7.42 -10.35
CA LYS A 87 16.33 8.53 -11.23
C LYS A 87 15.88 9.87 -10.64
N GLY A 88 16.55 10.95 -11.03
CA GLY A 88 16.04 12.31 -10.80
C GLY A 88 16.44 12.98 -9.49
N ALA A 89 17.51 12.53 -8.82
CA ALA A 89 18.07 13.20 -7.63
C ALA A 89 19.59 13.34 -7.72
N SER A 90 20.17 14.14 -6.81
CA SER A 90 21.63 14.15 -6.61
C SER A 90 22.12 12.85 -5.96
N ASP A 91 23.40 12.54 -6.14
CA ASP A 91 24.02 11.35 -5.56
C ASP A 91 23.96 11.35 -4.02
N GLU A 92 23.93 12.53 -3.37
CA GLU A 92 23.77 12.63 -1.91
C GLU A 92 22.39 12.17 -1.44
N HIS A 93 21.32 12.65 -2.09
CA HIS A 93 19.94 12.25 -1.75
C HIS A 93 19.70 10.76 -2.01
N LEU A 94 20.27 10.25 -3.10
CA LEU A 94 20.24 8.83 -3.41
C LEU A 94 20.95 8.02 -2.32
N SER A 95 22.15 8.45 -1.91
CA SER A 95 22.91 7.77 -0.86
C SER A 95 22.18 7.77 0.49
N GLN A 96 21.56 8.89 0.86
CA GLN A 96 20.73 8.99 2.08
C GLN A 96 19.55 8.01 2.04
N PHE A 97 18.82 7.94 0.93
CA PHE A 97 17.71 6.99 0.79
C PHE A 97 18.19 5.54 0.87
N LEU A 98 19.30 5.20 0.19
CA LEU A 98 19.84 3.84 0.19
C LEU A 98 20.29 3.39 1.59
N GLN A 99 20.74 4.31 2.45
CA GLN A 99 21.09 4.01 3.85
C GLN A 99 19.89 3.59 4.70
N LEU A 100 18.67 4.02 4.34
CA LEU A 100 17.44 3.59 5.02
C LEU A 100 17.04 2.15 4.73
N ILE A 101 17.64 1.55 3.70
CA ILE A 101 17.29 0.23 3.19
C ILE A 101 18.20 -0.83 3.81
N LYS A 102 17.58 -1.80 4.47
CA LYS A 102 18.20 -3.05 4.93
C LYS A 102 17.60 -4.23 4.20
N TYR A 103 18.32 -5.35 4.13
CA TYR A 103 17.85 -6.56 3.48
C TYR A 103 17.94 -7.77 4.42
N VAL A 104 16.91 -8.60 4.40
CA VAL A 104 16.85 -9.86 5.14
C VAL A 104 16.55 -10.98 4.15
N SER A 105 17.44 -11.98 4.10
CA SER A 105 17.23 -13.17 3.29
C SER A 105 16.45 -14.24 4.07
N GLY A 106 15.40 -14.79 3.48
CA GLY A 106 14.64 -15.87 4.10
C GLY A 106 13.58 -16.49 3.19
N SER A 107 13.11 -17.69 3.56
CA SER A 107 12.03 -18.35 2.84
C SER A 107 10.66 -17.78 3.20
N TYR A 108 9.69 -17.93 2.31
CA TYR A 108 8.31 -17.44 2.52
C TYR A 108 7.46 -18.40 3.36
N ASP A 109 7.91 -19.65 3.51
CA ASP A 109 7.23 -20.76 4.19
C ASP A 109 7.90 -21.18 5.51
N ASN A 110 9.02 -20.54 5.87
CA ASN A 110 9.80 -20.88 7.06
C ASN A 110 9.69 -19.77 8.13
N GLY A 111 9.20 -20.13 9.32
CA GLY A 111 9.09 -19.22 10.45
C GLY A 111 10.41 -18.59 10.88
N ALA A 112 11.54 -19.31 10.77
CA ALA A 112 12.84 -18.80 11.18
C ALA A 112 13.27 -17.53 10.41
N GLY A 113 12.88 -17.41 9.13
CA GLY A 113 13.16 -16.21 8.33
C GLY A 113 12.34 -15.00 8.80
N PHE A 114 11.08 -15.22 9.18
CA PHE A 114 10.21 -14.18 9.71
C PHE A 114 10.55 -13.79 11.16
N GLU A 115 11.06 -14.72 11.96
CA GLU A 115 11.63 -14.41 13.28
C GLU A 115 12.85 -13.49 13.15
N LEU A 116 13.76 -13.79 12.22
CA LEU A 116 14.90 -12.93 11.93
C LEU A 116 14.44 -11.55 11.44
N LEU A 117 13.47 -11.50 10.52
CA LEU A 117 12.90 -10.25 10.03
C LEU A 117 12.29 -9.42 11.18
N ASN A 118 11.47 -10.04 12.04
CA ASN A 118 10.87 -9.36 13.19
C ASN A 118 11.92 -8.83 14.16
N LYS A 119 12.99 -9.60 14.40
CA LYS A 119 14.12 -9.16 15.22
C LYS A 119 14.80 -7.93 14.63
N THR A 120 15.15 -7.96 13.35
CA THR A 120 15.78 -6.82 12.65
C THR A 120 14.90 -5.57 12.67
N ILE A 121 13.59 -5.73 12.45
CA ILE A 121 12.62 -4.63 12.54
C ILE A 121 12.59 -4.05 13.96
N SER A 122 12.48 -4.91 14.98
CA SER A 122 12.35 -4.48 16.38
C SER A 122 13.62 -3.78 16.91
N GLU A 123 14.80 -4.23 16.49
CA GLU A 123 16.08 -3.59 16.81
C GLU A 123 16.14 -2.15 16.25
N ASN A 124 15.65 -1.97 15.02
CA ASN A 124 15.58 -0.66 14.38
C ASN A 124 14.55 0.26 15.04
N GLU A 125 13.35 -0.25 15.32
CA GLU A 125 12.27 0.50 15.96
C GLU A 125 12.66 1.04 17.36
N THR A 126 13.56 0.35 18.07
CA THR A 126 14.01 0.73 19.43
C THR A 126 15.19 1.72 19.40
N SER A 127 15.94 1.78 18.29
CA SER A 127 17.26 2.43 18.26
C SER A 127 17.24 3.95 18.04
N GLU A 128 16.15 4.52 17.52
CA GLU A 128 16.09 5.93 17.14
C GLU A 128 14.97 6.65 17.88
N ASN A 129 15.29 7.34 19.00
CA ASN A 129 14.53 8.40 19.68
C ASN A 129 13.01 8.22 19.94
N ASN A 130 12.44 7.07 19.64
CA ASN A 130 11.01 6.83 19.62
C ASN A 130 10.57 6.22 20.95
N GLN A 131 9.47 6.75 21.49
CA GLN A 131 8.85 6.20 22.69
C GLN A 131 8.49 4.73 22.43
N PRO A 132 8.82 3.80 23.35
CA PRO A 132 8.49 2.39 23.19
C PRO A 132 6.97 2.23 23.11
N GLY A 133 6.49 1.89 21.92
CA GLY A 133 5.10 1.50 21.71
C GLY A 133 4.30 2.23 20.64
N ASN A 134 4.95 2.98 19.74
CA ASN A 134 4.29 3.55 18.56
C ASN A 134 4.94 3.09 17.24
N SER A 135 5.16 1.78 17.08
CA SER A 135 5.73 1.23 15.84
C SER A 135 4.64 0.91 14.83
N ARG A 136 4.77 1.42 13.61
CA ARG A 136 3.86 1.14 12.49
C ARG A 136 4.57 0.24 11.49
N ARG A 137 3.91 -0.84 11.06
CA ARG A 137 4.49 -1.81 10.12
C ARG A 137 3.63 -1.92 8.87
N LEU A 138 4.24 -1.66 7.72
CA LEU A 138 3.60 -1.75 6.42
C LEU A 138 4.27 -2.85 5.59
N PHE A 139 3.57 -3.94 5.32
CA PHE A 139 4.07 -5.05 4.52
C PHE A 139 3.57 -4.94 3.08
N TYR A 140 4.45 -4.72 2.13
CA TYR A 140 4.15 -4.69 0.70
C TYR A 140 4.52 -6.02 0.03
N LEU A 141 3.52 -6.76 -0.44
CA LEU A 141 3.69 -8.10 -1.03
C LEU A 141 3.94 -7.98 -2.54
N ALA A 142 5.19 -7.70 -2.92
CA ALA A 142 5.64 -7.78 -4.32
C ALA A 142 5.94 -9.25 -4.73
N LEU A 143 4.98 -10.13 -4.44
CA LEU A 143 5.08 -11.58 -4.60
C LEU A 143 3.99 -12.11 -5.53
N PRO A 144 4.17 -13.31 -6.12
CA PRO A 144 3.09 -13.97 -6.84
C PRO A 144 1.92 -14.34 -5.90
N PRO A 145 0.68 -14.39 -6.40
CA PRO A 145 -0.52 -14.62 -5.56
C PRO A 145 -0.52 -16.00 -4.87
N SER A 146 0.17 -16.99 -5.43
CA SER A 146 0.26 -18.34 -4.87
C SER A 146 0.91 -18.41 -3.49
N VAL A 147 1.74 -17.42 -3.13
CA VAL A 147 2.43 -17.40 -1.84
C VAL A 147 1.75 -16.48 -0.81
N TYR A 148 0.72 -15.72 -1.20
CA TYR A 148 0.06 -14.77 -0.29
C TYR A 148 -0.47 -15.42 0.98
N PRO A 149 -1.24 -16.54 0.93
CA PRO A 149 -1.79 -17.12 2.15
C PRO A 149 -0.70 -17.59 3.13
N SER A 150 0.38 -18.18 2.61
CA SER A 150 1.49 -18.67 3.43
C SER A 150 2.24 -17.49 4.09
N VAL A 151 2.56 -16.46 3.32
CA VAL A 151 3.24 -15.25 3.82
C VAL A 151 2.40 -14.51 4.84
N CYS A 152 1.11 -14.33 4.56
CA CYS A 152 0.16 -13.68 5.46
C CYS A 152 0.06 -14.40 6.81
N LYS A 153 0.06 -15.74 6.81
CA LYS A 153 0.12 -16.53 8.05
C LYS A 153 1.41 -16.26 8.82
N MET A 154 2.55 -16.23 8.14
CA MET A 154 3.84 -15.95 8.79
C MET A 154 3.91 -14.53 9.36
N ILE A 155 3.41 -13.52 8.64
CA ILE A 155 3.34 -12.13 9.13
C ILE A 155 2.48 -12.08 10.39
N ARG A 156 1.30 -12.72 10.38
CA ARG A 156 0.38 -12.76 11.51
C ARG A 156 0.98 -13.43 12.75
N SER A 157 1.77 -14.49 12.55
CA SER A 157 2.38 -15.24 13.66
C SER A 157 3.61 -14.57 14.26
N TYR A 158 4.46 -13.93 13.45
CA TYR A 158 5.80 -13.52 13.88
C TYR A 158 6.06 -12.02 13.86
N CYS A 159 5.40 -11.28 12.96
CA CYS A 159 5.79 -9.91 12.63
C CYS A 159 4.74 -8.85 13.01
N MET A 160 3.64 -9.26 13.63
CA MET A 160 2.61 -8.33 14.11
C MET A 160 3.17 -7.38 15.16
N THR A 161 2.75 -6.12 15.09
CA THR A 161 2.93 -5.17 16.18
C THR A 161 2.24 -5.69 17.45
N PRO A 162 2.92 -5.76 18.60
CA PRO A 162 2.30 -6.22 19.84
C PRO A 162 1.09 -5.37 20.23
N SER A 163 0.00 -6.01 20.66
CA SER A 163 -1.28 -5.35 20.98
C SER A 163 -1.22 -4.34 22.15
N SER A 164 -0.11 -4.30 22.87
CA SER A 164 0.15 -3.32 23.95
C SER A 164 0.61 -1.95 23.45
N HIS A 165 0.80 -1.80 22.13
CA HIS A 165 1.35 -0.61 21.49
C HIS A 165 0.27 0.10 20.66
N THR A 166 0.37 1.42 20.53
CA THR A 166 -0.56 2.23 19.70
C THR A 166 -0.31 2.06 18.18
N GLY A 167 0.64 1.19 17.82
CA GLY A 167 1.04 0.89 16.46
C GLY A 167 0.02 0.05 15.68
N TRP A 168 0.09 0.15 14.35
CA TRP A 168 -0.71 -0.68 13.45
C TRP A 168 0.18 -1.55 12.57
N THR A 169 -0.39 -2.67 12.11
CA THR A 169 0.16 -3.50 11.05
C THR A 169 -0.79 -3.46 9.86
N ARG A 170 -0.29 -3.09 8.68
CA ARG A 170 -1.06 -3.07 7.43
C ARG A 170 -0.33 -3.89 6.36
N VAL A 171 -1.09 -4.58 5.52
CA VAL A 171 -0.60 -5.47 4.48
C VAL A 171 -1.16 -5.01 3.14
N ILE A 172 -0.27 -4.68 2.23
CA ILE A 172 -0.56 -4.30 0.85
C ILE A 172 -0.40 -5.53 -0.05
N VAL A 173 -1.46 -5.88 -0.76
CA VAL A 173 -1.51 -6.99 -1.71
C VAL A 173 -1.80 -6.48 -3.12
N GLU A 174 -1.12 -7.06 -4.10
CA GLU A 174 -1.26 -6.72 -5.52
C GLU A 174 -2.18 -7.71 -6.24
N LYS A 175 -2.71 -7.30 -7.38
CA LYS A 175 -3.47 -8.19 -8.26
C LYS A 175 -2.56 -9.30 -8.83
N PRO A 176 -3.09 -10.50 -9.14
CA PRO A 176 -4.51 -10.86 -9.23
C PRO A 176 -5.08 -11.41 -7.91
N PHE A 177 -6.33 -11.06 -7.60
CA PHE A 177 -7.07 -11.51 -6.42
C PHE A 177 -7.88 -12.80 -6.68
N GLY A 178 -7.27 -13.77 -7.35
CA GLY A 178 -7.98 -14.95 -7.87
C GLY A 178 -8.13 -14.93 -9.40
N LYS A 179 -8.65 -16.02 -9.95
CA LYS A 179 -8.90 -16.22 -11.40
C LYS A 179 -10.38 -16.18 -11.75
N ASP A 180 -11.22 -16.48 -10.79
CA ASP A 180 -12.68 -16.57 -10.88
C ASP A 180 -13.29 -16.15 -9.54
N LEU A 181 -14.62 -16.14 -9.45
CA LEU A 181 -15.32 -15.76 -8.22
C LEU A 181 -14.93 -16.66 -7.04
N ASP A 182 -14.90 -17.97 -7.25
CA ASP A 182 -14.67 -18.96 -6.20
C ASP A 182 -13.25 -18.81 -5.60
N SER A 183 -12.22 -18.70 -6.45
CA SER A 183 -10.84 -18.48 -6.01
C SER A 183 -10.62 -17.11 -5.38
N ALA A 184 -11.36 -16.08 -5.81
CA ALA A 184 -11.32 -14.76 -5.19
C ALA A 184 -11.96 -14.76 -3.80
N GLU A 185 -13.10 -15.43 -3.64
CA GLU A 185 -13.77 -15.60 -2.35
C GLU A 185 -12.93 -16.46 -1.40
N GLU A 186 -12.31 -17.54 -1.88
CA GLU A 186 -11.39 -18.36 -1.09
C GLU A 186 -10.19 -17.54 -0.59
N LEU A 187 -9.53 -16.79 -1.49
CA LEU A 187 -8.41 -15.93 -1.10
C LEU A 187 -8.85 -14.86 -0.11
N SER A 188 -10.02 -14.24 -0.33
CA SER A 188 -10.56 -13.23 0.58
C SER A 188 -10.89 -13.81 1.95
N ALA A 189 -11.43 -15.03 2.02
CA ALA A 189 -11.72 -15.71 3.28
C ALA A 189 -10.43 -16.02 4.04
N GLN A 190 -9.43 -16.60 3.37
CA GLN A 190 -8.14 -16.92 3.98
C GLN A 190 -7.41 -15.68 4.51
N LEU A 191 -7.51 -14.54 3.83
CA LEU A 191 -6.93 -13.29 4.30
C LEU A 191 -7.75 -12.66 5.43
N GLY A 192 -9.08 -12.72 5.36
CA GLY A 192 -9.99 -12.19 6.38
C GLY A 192 -9.96 -12.97 7.70
N GLU A 193 -9.51 -14.23 7.70
CA GLU A 193 -9.22 -14.98 8.94
C GLU A 193 -7.98 -14.47 9.68
N LEU A 194 -7.06 -13.81 8.97
CA LEU A 194 -5.74 -13.43 9.49
C LEU A 194 -5.65 -11.94 9.84
N PHE A 195 -6.33 -11.09 9.08
CA PHE A 195 -6.26 -9.64 9.18
C PHE A 195 -7.65 -9.04 9.16
N ASP A 196 -7.82 -7.97 9.94
CA ASP A 196 -9.03 -7.16 9.84
C ASP A 196 -9.03 -6.40 8.50
N GLU A 197 -10.23 -6.07 8.00
CA GLU A 197 -10.35 -5.43 6.69
C GLU A 197 -9.65 -4.06 6.63
N GLU A 198 -9.52 -3.36 7.77
CA GLU A 198 -8.77 -2.09 7.90
C GLU A 198 -7.25 -2.25 7.77
N GLN A 199 -6.75 -3.48 7.95
CA GLN A 199 -5.34 -3.83 7.82
C GLN A 199 -4.97 -4.26 6.40
N LEU A 200 -5.96 -4.61 5.56
CA LEU A 200 -5.73 -5.14 4.22
C LEU A 200 -5.93 -4.07 3.13
N TYR A 201 -4.87 -3.80 2.38
CA TYR A 201 -4.85 -2.83 1.28
C TYR A 201 -4.69 -3.56 -0.05
N ARG A 202 -5.76 -3.62 -0.83
CA ARG A 202 -5.79 -4.26 -2.15
C ARG A 202 -5.50 -3.21 -3.21
N ILE A 203 -4.37 -3.33 -3.90
CA ILE A 203 -3.95 -2.32 -4.88
C ILE A 203 -4.60 -2.56 -6.24
N ASP A 204 -5.15 -1.49 -6.77
CA ASP A 204 -5.37 -1.30 -8.20
C ASP A 204 -4.82 0.07 -8.59
N HIS A 205 -3.77 0.03 -9.39
CA HIS A 205 -3.06 1.22 -9.82
C HIS A 205 -3.90 2.16 -10.69
N TYR A 206 -5.07 1.74 -11.21
CA TYR A 206 -5.97 2.65 -11.92
C TYR A 206 -6.62 3.67 -10.98
N LEU A 207 -6.89 3.31 -9.73
CA LEU A 207 -7.50 4.23 -8.77
C LEU A 207 -6.56 5.32 -8.28
N GLY A 208 -5.25 5.09 -8.36
CA GLY A 208 -4.24 6.11 -8.11
C GLY A 208 -4.05 7.10 -9.26
N LYS A 209 -4.75 6.93 -10.40
CA LYS A 209 -4.64 7.87 -11.53
C LYS A 209 -5.46 9.11 -11.25
N GLU A 210 -4.84 10.27 -11.43
CA GLU A 210 -5.43 11.59 -11.17
C GLU A 210 -6.82 11.77 -11.81
N LEU A 211 -7.01 11.35 -13.06
CA LEU A 211 -8.29 11.45 -13.75
C LEU A 211 -9.40 10.59 -13.11
N VAL A 212 -9.04 9.44 -12.55
CA VAL A 212 -10.00 8.53 -11.89
C VAL A 212 -10.43 9.12 -10.55
N GLN A 213 -9.50 9.67 -9.77
CA GLN A 213 -9.80 10.37 -8.52
C GLN A 213 -10.68 11.61 -8.76
N ASN A 214 -10.38 12.36 -9.82
CA ASN A 214 -11.14 13.55 -10.21
C ASN A 214 -12.59 13.25 -10.61
N LEU A 215 -12.93 12.01 -10.97
CA LEU A 215 -14.31 11.65 -11.32
C LEU A 215 -15.29 11.90 -10.15
N LEU A 216 -14.85 11.65 -8.91
CA LEU A 216 -15.67 11.90 -7.72
C LEU A 216 -15.90 13.40 -7.52
N VAL A 217 -14.85 14.21 -7.66
CA VAL A 217 -14.92 15.68 -7.55
C VAL A 217 -15.83 16.23 -8.66
N LEU A 218 -15.64 15.79 -9.91
CA LEU A 218 -16.48 16.20 -11.03
C LEU A 218 -17.96 15.91 -10.78
N ARG A 219 -18.28 14.71 -10.29
CA ARG A 219 -19.67 14.28 -10.06
C ARG A 219 -20.33 14.99 -8.88
N PHE A 220 -19.63 15.16 -7.75
CA PHE A 220 -20.26 15.56 -6.49
C PHE A 220 -19.98 17.00 -6.07
N ALA A 221 -18.85 17.59 -6.47
CA ALA A 221 -18.52 18.98 -6.12
C ALA A 221 -19.21 20.00 -7.04
N ASN A 222 -19.81 19.56 -8.14
CA ASN A 222 -20.40 20.43 -9.15
C ASN A 222 -21.93 20.33 -9.15
N ARG A 223 -22.59 21.40 -8.69
CA ARG A 223 -24.06 21.54 -8.68
C ARG A 223 -24.72 21.38 -10.05
N PHE A 224 -23.97 21.63 -11.12
CA PHE A 224 -24.41 21.47 -12.50
C PHE A 224 -24.50 20.00 -12.94
N PHE A 225 -23.56 19.15 -12.51
CA PHE A 225 -23.52 17.74 -12.92
C PHE A 225 -24.48 16.86 -12.12
N LEU A 226 -24.75 17.22 -10.86
CA LEU A 226 -25.67 16.49 -9.98
C LEU A 226 -27.05 16.16 -10.62
N PRO A 227 -27.81 17.10 -11.21
CA PRO A 227 -29.10 16.80 -11.82
C PRO A 227 -29.00 16.09 -13.18
N LEU A 228 -27.83 16.11 -13.84
CA LEU A 228 -27.62 15.46 -15.14
C LEU A 228 -27.11 14.02 -14.99
N TRP A 229 -26.58 13.65 -13.82
CA TRP A 229 -25.98 12.34 -13.59
C TRP A 229 -27.03 11.26 -13.24
N ASN A 230 -27.98 11.00 -14.14
CA ASN A 230 -29.01 9.97 -13.98
C ASN A 230 -29.50 9.41 -15.32
N ARG A 231 -30.34 8.37 -15.24
CA ARG A 231 -30.90 7.66 -16.40
C ARG A 231 -31.82 8.50 -17.29
N ASP A 232 -32.31 9.63 -16.80
CA ASP A 232 -33.22 10.50 -17.56
C ASP A 232 -32.45 11.44 -18.49
N ASN A 233 -31.16 11.67 -18.20
CA ASN A 233 -30.30 12.61 -18.92
C ASN A 233 -29.10 11.94 -19.61
N ILE A 234 -28.71 10.74 -19.20
CA ILE A 234 -27.59 9.98 -19.78
C ILE A 234 -28.13 8.84 -20.64
N ASP A 235 -27.80 8.87 -21.93
CA ASP A 235 -28.13 7.80 -22.88
C ASP A 235 -27.27 6.54 -22.68
N ASN A 236 -25.94 6.70 -22.59
CA ASN A 236 -25.02 5.60 -22.33
C ASN A 236 -23.71 6.04 -21.65
N VAL A 237 -23.04 5.10 -20.99
CA VAL A 237 -21.71 5.29 -20.36
C VAL A 237 -20.72 4.34 -21.02
N GLN A 238 -19.66 4.88 -21.61
CA GLN A 238 -18.62 4.11 -22.27
C GLN A 238 -17.32 4.17 -21.49
N ILE A 239 -16.80 3.00 -21.12
CA ILE A 239 -15.49 2.86 -20.48
C ILE A 239 -14.58 2.18 -21.51
N VAL A 240 -13.65 2.96 -22.08
CA VAL A 240 -12.78 2.50 -23.16
C VAL A 240 -11.36 2.36 -22.64
N PHE A 241 -10.83 1.14 -22.73
CA PHE A 241 -9.43 0.85 -22.45
C PHE A 241 -8.76 0.41 -23.75
N ARG A 242 -7.68 1.11 -24.15
CA ARG A 242 -6.91 0.81 -25.36
C ARG A 242 -5.43 0.78 -25.00
N GLU A 243 -4.75 -0.28 -25.41
CA GLU A 243 -3.30 -0.41 -25.37
C GLU A 243 -2.80 -0.47 -26.82
N ASP A 244 -1.71 0.22 -27.11
CA ASP A 244 -1.06 0.28 -28.42
C ASP A 244 0.04 -0.80 -28.60
N PHE A 245 0.25 -1.63 -27.58
CA PHE A 245 1.17 -2.76 -27.57
C PHE A 245 0.43 -4.10 -27.47
N GLY A 246 1.02 -5.16 -28.04
CA GLY A 246 0.49 -6.53 -28.00
C GLY A 246 0.88 -7.27 -26.71
N THR A 247 0.74 -8.60 -26.68
CA THR A 247 1.05 -9.42 -25.50
C THR A 247 2.55 -9.59 -25.19
N ASP A 248 3.45 -8.87 -25.87
CA ASP A 248 4.90 -8.72 -25.66
C ASP A 248 5.59 -9.75 -24.72
N GLY A 249 5.57 -11.03 -25.14
CA GLY A 249 6.22 -12.14 -24.42
C GLY A 249 5.51 -12.60 -23.12
N ARG A 250 4.41 -11.98 -22.72
CA ARG A 250 3.55 -12.35 -21.58
C ARG A 250 2.31 -13.16 -21.98
N GLY A 251 2.24 -13.64 -23.23
CA GLY A 251 1.10 -14.38 -23.77
C GLY A 251 0.61 -15.51 -22.85
N GLY A 252 1.52 -16.28 -22.24
CA GLY A 252 1.14 -17.36 -21.31
C GLY A 252 0.48 -16.91 -20.00
N TYR A 253 0.74 -15.69 -19.52
CA TYR A 253 0.04 -15.11 -18.37
C TYR A 253 -1.32 -14.54 -18.80
N PHE A 254 -1.40 -13.89 -19.97
CA PHE A 254 -2.67 -13.38 -20.50
C PHE A 254 -3.65 -14.50 -20.87
N ASP A 255 -3.17 -15.64 -21.36
CA ASP A 255 -3.98 -16.81 -21.73
C ASP A 255 -4.63 -17.48 -20.51
N GLN A 256 -3.97 -17.45 -19.35
CA GLN A 256 -4.47 -18.07 -18.12
C GLN A 256 -5.47 -17.22 -17.32
N TYR A 257 -5.42 -15.89 -17.45
CA TYR A 257 -6.27 -14.98 -16.67
C TYR A 257 -7.28 -14.23 -17.54
N GLY A 258 -7.07 -14.12 -18.85
CA GLY A 258 -7.93 -13.39 -19.77
C GLY A 258 -7.96 -11.87 -19.51
N TYR A 259 -8.57 -11.12 -20.43
CA TYR A 259 -8.65 -9.66 -20.34
C TYR A 259 -9.55 -9.17 -19.18
N VAL A 260 -10.61 -9.91 -18.85
CA VAL A 260 -11.62 -9.49 -17.85
C VAL A 260 -11.06 -9.52 -16.42
N VAL A 261 -10.29 -10.55 -16.06
CA VAL A 261 -9.71 -10.67 -14.71
C VAL A 261 -8.56 -9.67 -14.52
N ASN A 262 -7.83 -9.36 -15.59
CA ASN A 262 -6.73 -8.40 -15.53
C ASN A 262 -7.19 -6.95 -15.31
N LEU A 263 -8.42 -6.62 -15.68
CA LEU A 263 -8.93 -5.23 -15.75
C LEU A 263 -10.08 -4.92 -14.79
N THR A 264 -10.88 -5.90 -14.33
CA THR A 264 -12.26 -5.58 -13.88
C THR A 264 -12.61 -5.94 -12.41
N PHE A 265 -11.76 -6.57 -11.61
CA PHE A 265 -12.15 -6.90 -10.22
C PHE A 265 -11.08 -6.64 -9.17
N PRO A 266 -11.31 -5.63 -8.32
CA PRO A 266 -11.52 -5.87 -6.89
C PRO A 266 -12.83 -5.28 -6.32
N ARG A 267 -13.45 -6.02 -5.39
CA ARG A 267 -14.47 -5.50 -4.46
C ARG A 267 -13.74 -4.73 -3.36
N LYS A 268 -14.02 -3.43 -3.26
CA LYS A 268 -13.49 -2.43 -2.30
C LYS A 268 -12.04 -1.97 -2.51
N PHE A 269 -11.93 -0.64 -2.48
CA PHE A 269 -10.71 0.14 -2.52
C PHE A 269 -10.86 1.36 -1.62
N LEU A 270 -9.78 1.77 -0.96
CA LEU A 270 -9.65 3.13 -0.47
C LEU A 270 -8.74 3.92 -1.40
N CYS A 271 -9.22 5.11 -1.77
CA CYS A 271 -8.37 6.30 -1.96
C CYS A 271 -8.09 6.89 -0.58
#